data_AF-A0A260ZH48-F1
#
_entry.id   AF-A0A260ZH48-F1
#
_cell.length_a   1.000
_cell.length_b   1.000
_cell.length_c   1.000
_cell.angle_alpha   90.00
_cell.angle_beta   90.00
_cell.angle_gamma   90.00
#
_symmetry.space_group_name_H-M   'P 1'
#
loop_
_entity.id
_entity.type
_entity.pdbx_description
1 polymer ?
#
loop_
_entity_poly.entity_id
_entity_poly.type
_entity_poly.pdbx_seq_one_letter_code
_entity_poly.pdbx_strand_id
1 'polypeptide(L)'
;MNSCSTKWLHIAFYAECVGFLLSIAANCVLLIAISDKSRKTFGNYKYLMMAFSVLGMFYSTCNFISKPNVHITENSFIVFTVLRYSKLNKFIGSIAVGIYSSCYAMMLSFLSIHFFYRYTSVTAPLYLASRFSSKSFIFWTLFVVVYSGIFGCSSYFLCGPTESKDRELEMEFQNSYCLKPEEYAYLGPQYYYKNAENGERLFHAPSFIGIGIQTFLMSSTFVFVIFFGCRTYSVLKENGLTCYASKELQKQLFKTLIIQTIIPTIFMYLPGSIMFYLPMFGVKIETMANSIPVFVAIYPCLEPLVAIMCIKSLKLRSSNKMCCSRNRRRKVGVLAASTSNSVAFSMQEFTVPS
;
A
#
# COMPACT_ATOMS: atom_id res chain seq x y z
N MET A 1 -13.05 33.76 14.59
CA MET A 1 -13.65 32.58 13.93
C MET A 1 -12.76 32.22 12.77
N ASN A 2 -12.04 31.09 12.85
CA ASN A 2 -11.34 30.57 11.68
C ASN A 2 -12.41 30.06 10.70
N SER A 3 -12.36 30.52 9.45
CA SER A 3 -13.23 29.97 8.40
C SER A 3 -12.86 28.50 8.18
N CYS A 4 -13.84 27.60 8.22
CA CYS A 4 -13.66 26.21 7.84
C CYS A 4 -13.15 26.10 6.39
N SER A 5 -12.43 25.01 6.06
CA SER A 5 -11.79 24.87 4.74
C SER A 5 -11.79 23.43 4.21
N THR A 6 -12.21 23.24 2.96
CA THR A 6 -12.17 21.95 2.27
C THR A 6 -10.87 21.70 1.49
N LYS A 7 -9.91 22.63 1.54
CA LYS A 7 -8.70 22.61 0.69
C LYS A 7 -7.90 21.32 0.85
N TRP A 8 -7.67 20.87 2.09
CA TRP A 8 -6.93 19.64 2.37
C TRP A 8 -7.67 18.39 1.90
N LEU A 9 -8.99 18.37 1.99
CA LEU A 9 -9.82 17.28 1.48
C LEU A 9 -9.69 17.15 -0.05
N HIS A 10 -9.62 18.28 -0.77
CA HIS A 10 -9.37 18.26 -2.21
C HIS A 10 -7.96 17.77 -2.54
N ILE A 11 -6.94 18.22 -1.81
CA ILE A 11 -5.55 17.76 -2.00
C ILE A 11 -5.45 16.24 -1.80
N ALA A 12 -6.02 15.71 -0.70
CA ALA A 12 -6.06 14.28 -0.43
C ALA A 12 -6.78 13.52 -1.55
N PHE A 13 -7.95 13.99 -1.99
CA PHE A 13 -8.70 13.38 -3.08
C PHE A 13 -7.89 13.28 -4.39
N TYR A 14 -7.21 14.35 -4.80
CA TYR A 14 -6.38 14.33 -6.01
C TYR A 14 -5.16 13.43 -5.84
N ALA A 15 -4.49 13.48 -4.68
CA ALA A 15 -3.36 12.62 -4.36
C ALA A 15 -3.74 11.13 -4.43
N GLU A 16 -4.92 10.76 -3.94
CA GLU A 16 -5.45 9.40 -4.05
C GLU A 16 -5.75 9.00 -5.50
N CYS A 17 -6.35 9.88 -6.30
CA CYS A 17 -6.64 9.58 -7.70
C CYS A 17 -5.35 9.34 -8.49
N VAL A 18 -4.37 10.23 -8.33
CA VAL A 18 -3.05 10.12 -8.98
C VAL A 18 -2.29 8.91 -8.44
N GLY A 19 -2.26 8.72 -7.12
CA GLY A 19 -1.59 7.61 -6.45
C GLY A 19 -2.16 6.26 -6.89
N PHE A 20 -3.49 6.14 -7.01
CA PHE A 20 -4.16 4.95 -7.53
C PHE A 20 -3.72 4.64 -8.97
N LEU A 21 -3.84 5.60 -9.89
CA LEU A 21 -3.48 5.39 -11.29
C LEU A 21 -2.00 5.00 -11.45
N LEU A 22 -1.11 5.70 -10.75
CA LEU A 22 0.31 5.40 -10.77
C LEU A 22 0.63 4.04 -10.16
N SER A 23 -0.03 3.68 -9.06
CA SER A 23 0.15 2.37 -8.42
C SER A 23 -0.29 1.22 -9.32
N ILE A 24 -1.48 1.32 -9.93
CA ILE A 24 -1.96 0.31 -10.88
C ILE A 24 -1.00 0.19 -12.06
N ALA A 25 -0.59 1.31 -12.66
CA ALA A 25 0.35 1.31 -13.78
C ALA A 25 1.71 0.69 -13.42
N ALA A 26 2.32 1.13 -12.31
CA ALA A 26 3.63 0.65 -11.88
C ALA A 26 3.62 -0.84 -11.50
N ASN A 27 2.59 -1.30 -10.79
CA ASN A 27 2.44 -2.72 -10.46
C ASN A 27 2.16 -3.56 -11.70
N CYS A 28 1.38 -3.09 -12.67
CA CYS A 28 1.19 -3.77 -13.96
C CYS A 28 2.51 -3.91 -14.72
N VAL A 29 3.31 -2.84 -14.82
CA VAL A 29 4.63 -2.89 -15.46
C VAL A 29 5.55 -3.89 -14.76
N LEU A 30 5.57 -3.88 -13.42
CA LEU A 30 6.36 -4.83 -12.64
C LEU A 30 5.90 -6.27 -12.88
N LEU A 31 4.59 -6.55 -12.86
CA LEU A 31 4.03 -7.87 -13.13
C LEU A 31 4.40 -8.38 -14.53
N ILE A 32 4.31 -7.53 -15.55
CA ILE A 32 4.74 -7.87 -16.92
C ILE A 32 6.25 -8.15 -16.96
N ALA A 33 7.06 -7.36 -16.26
CA ALA A 33 8.50 -7.54 -16.21
C ALA A 33 8.92 -8.83 -15.49
N ILE A 34 8.21 -9.20 -14.41
CA ILE A 34 8.43 -10.44 -13.67
C ILE A 34 7.96 -11.65 -14.48
N SER A 35 6.78 -11.57 -15.11
CA SER A 35 6.16 -12.69 -15.85
C SER A 35 7.07 -13.22 -16.94
N ASP A 36 7.70 -12.31 -17.70
CA ASP A 36 8.68 -12.61 -18.75
C ASP A 36 9.98 -13.29 -18.29
N LYS A 37 10.30 -13.29 -16.98
CA LYS A 37 11.54 -13.87 -16.47
C LYS A 37 11.39 -15.36 -16.21
N SER A 38 12.38 -16.13 -16.67
CA SER A 38 12.40 -17.59 -16.45
C SER A 38 12.55 -17.91 -14.96
N ARG A 39 11.95 -19.04 -14.54
CA ARG A 39 11.98 -19.54 -13.15
C ARG A 39 13.42 -19.73 -12.64
N LYS A 40 14.38 -19.98 -13.54
CA LYS A 40 15.80 -20.19 -13.25
C LYS A 40 16.48 -18.99 -12.58
N THR A 41 15.96 -17.77 -12.75
CA THR A 41 16.60 -16.55 -12.20
C THR A 41 16.12 -16.20 -10.79
N PHE A 42 14.85 -16.43 -10.45
CA PHE A 42 14.26 -15.96 -9.19
C PHE A 42 13.68 -17.07 -8.29
N GLY A 43 13.53 -18.31 -8.79
CA GLY A 43 12.90 -19.39 -8.02
C GLY A 43 11.49 -19.02 -7.51
N ASN A 44 11.15 -19.47 -6.30
CA ASN A 44 9.84 -19.19 -5.68
C ASN A 44 9.63 -17.70 -5.33
N TYR A 45 10.70 -16.91 -5.23
CA TYR A 45 10.63 -15.48 -4.92
C TYR A 45 9.86 -14.71 -6.00
N LYS A 46 9.86 -15.22 -7.24
CA LYS A 46 9.05 -14.69 -8.34
C LYS A 46 7.58 -14.56 -7.95
N TYR A 47 7.00 -15.62 -7.38
CA TYR A 47 5.59 -15.66 -7.02
C TYR A 47 5.28 -14.73 -5.85
N LEU A 48 6.22 -14.63 -4.91
CA LEU A 48 6.10 -13.74 -3.78
C LEU A 48 6.09 -12.25 -4.23
N MET A 49 6.99 -11.88 -5.15
CA MET A 49 6.98 -10.54 -5.75
C MET A 49 5.69 -10.26 -6.54
N MET A 50 5.18 -11.23 -7.31
CA MET A 50 3.91 -11.07 -8.03
C MET A 50 2.73 -10.89 -7.07
N ALA A 51 2.67 -11.67 -6.01
CA ALA A 51 1.65 -11.54 -4.97
C ALA A 51 1.72 -10.15 -4.30
N PHE A 52 2.92 -9.64 -4.00
CA PHE A 52 3.09 -8.29 -3.45
C PHE A 52 2.50 -7.21 -4.37
N SER A 53 2.76 -7.31 -5.67
CA SER A 53 2.19 -6.38 -6.65
C SER A 53 0.68 -6.46 -6.75
N VAL A 54 0.10 -7.68 -6.72
CA VAL A 54 -1.36 -7.87 -6.74
C VAL A 54 -2.00 -7.29 -5.49
N LEU A 55 -1.43 -7.56 -4.31
CA LEU A 55 -1.91 -7.01 -3.04
C LEU A 55 -1.74 -5.48 -2.99
N GLY A 56 -0.67 -4.93 -3.56
CA GLY A 56 -0.50 -3.48 -3.69
C GLY A 56 -1.55 -2.81 -4.58
N MET A 57 -1.95 -3.45 -5.68
CA MET A 57 -3.08 -2.99 -6.52
C MET A 57 -4.42 -3.09 -5.77
N PHE A 58 -4.65 -4.20 -5.07
CA PHE A 58 -5.85 -4.38 -4.25
C PHE A 58 -5.94 -3.31 -3.16
N TYR A 59 -4.86 -3.10 -2.42
CA TYR A 59 -4.73 -2.03 -1.43
C TYR A 59 -5.05 -0.65 -2.02
N SER A 60 -4.47 -0.33 -3.18
CA SER A 60 -4.69 0.96 -3.86
C SER A 60 -6.14 1.13 -4.29
N THR A 61 -6.80 0.04 -4.70
CA THR A 61 -8.21 0.03 -5.07
C THR A 61 -9.09 0.27 -3.84
N CYS A 62 -8.83 -0.41 -2.72
CA CYS A 62 -9.55 -0.19 -1.47
C CYS A 62 -9.39 1.25 -0.99
N ASN A 63 -8.17 1.80 -1.01
CA ASN A 63 -7.91 3.20 -0.68
C ASN A 63 -8.65 4.18 -1.61
N PHE A 64 -8.69 3.89 -2.91
CA PHE A 64 -9.42 4.71 -3.88
C PHE A 64 -10.94 4.68 -3.67
N ILE A 65 -11.51 3.54 -3.30
CA ILE A 65 -12.95 3.40 -3.01
C ILE A 65 -13.29 4.09 -1.69
N SER A 66 -12.49 3.88 -0.63
CA SER A 66 -12.79 4.39 0.70
C SER A 66 -12.52 5.89 0.84
N LYS A 67 -11.61 6.49 0.07
CA LYS A 67 -11.25 7.92 0.13
C LYS A 67 -10.94 8.40 1.56
N PRO A 68 -10.02 7.72 2.29
CA PRO A 68 -9.86 7.92 3.72
C PRO A 68 -9.07 9.21 4.00
N ASN A 69 -9.62 10.03 4.88
CA ASN A 69 -8.99 11.21 5.47
C ASN A 69 -8.72 10.96 6.94
N VAL A 70 -7.80 11.71 7.53
CA VAL A 70 -7.46 11.59 8.96
C VAL A 70 -7.67 12.93 9.65
N HIS A 71 -8.30 12.88 10.82
CA HIS A 71 -8.43 13.99 11.75
C HIS A 71 -7.88 13.56 13.12
N ILE A 72 -7.18 14.47 13.80
CA ILE A 72 -6.61 14.23 15.13
C ILE A 72 -7.14 15.31 16.06
N THR A 73 -7.80 14.91 17.14
CA THR A 73 -8.20 15.77 18.26
C THR A 73 -7.26 15.55 19.45
N GLU A 74 -7.48 16.26 20.55
CA GLU A 74 -6.72 16.04 21.79
C GLU A 74 -7.01 14.67 22.42
N ASN A 75 -8.17 14.08 22.14
CA ASN A 75 -8.61 12.83 22.78
C ASN A 75 -8.88 11.70 21.79
N SER A 76 -8.80 11.95 20.48
CA SER A 76 -9.16 10.98 19.46
C SER A 76 -8.29 11.11 18.23
N PHE A 77 -8.21 10.04 17.44
CA PHE A 77 -7.91 10.16 16.03
C PHE A 77 -9.01 9.45 15.25
N ILE A 78 -9.40 10.05 14.13
CA ILE A 78 -10.52 9.59 13.34
C ILE A 78 -10.08 9.43 11.90
N VAL A 79 -10.31 8.24 11.36
CA VAL A 79 -10.23 7.99 9.92
C VAL A 79 -11.64 8.12 9.37
N PHE A 80 -11.85 9.04 8.44
CA PHE A 80 -13.18 9.34 7.91
C PHE A 80 -13.18 9.40 6.39
N THR A 81 -14.35 9.18 5.80
CA THR A 81 -14.59 9.34 4.37
C THR A 81 -15.67 10.38 4.15
N VAL A 82 -15.47 11.25 3.17
CA VAL A 82 -16.47 12.24 2.76
C VAL A 82 -17.39 11.58 1.73
N LEU A 83 -18.65 11.40 2.09
CA LEU A 83 -19.61 10.59 1.32
C LEU A 83 -19.87 11.17 -0.08
N ARG A 84 -19.78 12.49 -0.25
CA ARG A 84 -19.92 13.13 -1.57
C ARG A 84 -18.84 12.70 -2.57
N TYR A 85 -17.65 12.33 -2.09
CA TYR A 85 -16.52 11.91 -2.90
C TYR A 85 -16.49 10.40 -3.12
N SER A 86 -16.74 9.61 -2.07
CA SER A 86 -16.78 8.15 -2.17
C SER A 86 -18.07 7.62 -2.80
N LYS A 87 -19.14 8.43 -2.82
CA LYS A 87 -20.50 8.06 -3.28
C LYS A 87 -21.10 6.89 -2.49
N LEU A 88 -20.60 6.66 -1.28
CA LEU A 88 -21.11 5.65 -0.35
C LEU A 88 -22.19 6.27 0.55
N ASN A 89 -23.07 5.43 1.11
CA ASN A 89 -23.89 5.84 2.25
C ASN A 89 -23.09 5.74 3.56
N LYS A 90 -23.61 6.29 4.65
CA LYS A 90 -22.88 6.36 5.93
C LYS A 90 -22.45 4.98 6.47
N PHE A 91 -23.36 3.99 6.41
CA PHE A 91 -23.08 2.63 6.88
C PHE A 91 -21.98 1.94 6.04
N ILE A 92 -22.13 1.95 4.71
CA ILE A 92 -21.13 1.38 3.80
C ILE A 92 -19.81 2.15 3.88
N GLY A 93 -19.85 3.46 4.12
CA GLY A 93 -18.68 4.30 4.33
C GLY A 93 -17.84 3.85 5.54
N SER A 94 -18.47 3.61 6.69
CA SER A 94 -17.77 3.08 7.87
C SER A 94 -17.20 1.68 7.63
N ILE A 95 -17.92 0.81 6.93
CA ILE A 95 -17.40 -0.51 6.52
C ILE A 95 -16.19 -0.35 5.59
N ALA A 96 -16.26 0.55 4.61
CA ALA A 96 -15.16 0.80 3.67
C ALA A 96 -13.90 1.32 4.37
N VAL A 97 -14.04 2.19 5.38
CA VAL A 97 -12.92 2.63 6.23
C VAL A 97 -12.32 1.46 7.02
N GLY A 98 -13.17 0.53 7.50
CA GLY A 98 -12.75 -0.69 8.18
C GLY A 98 -11.97 -1.65 7.26
N ILE A 99 -12.48 -1.89 6.05
CA ILE A 99 -11.80 -2.68 5.01
C ILE A 99 -10.45 -2.04 4.66
N TYR A 100 -10.41 -0.73 4.51
CA TYR A 100 -9.15 -0.02 4.27
C TYR A 100 -8.14 -0.23 5.40
N SER A 101 -8.58 -0.18 6.66
CA SER A 101 -7.74 -0.50 7.83
C SER A 101 -7.24 -1.95 7.81
N SER A 102 -8.08 -2.91 7.41
CA SER A 102 -7.64 -4.29 7.16
C SER A 102 -6.57 -4.37 6.07
N CYS A 103 -6.77 -3.68 4.94
CA CYS A 103 -5.81 -3.66 3.84
C CYS A 103 -4.47 -3.05 4.26
N TYR A 104 -4.47 -2.05 5.13
CA TYR A 104 -3.26 -1.50 5.73
C TYR A 104 -2.48 -2.58 6.49
N ALA A 105 -3.13 -3.31 7.40
CA ALA A 105 -2.53 -4.41 8.16
C ALA A 105 -2.08 -5.59 7.26
N MET A 106 -2.83 -5.88 6.20
CA MET A 106 -2.49 -6.89 5.20
C MET A 106 -1.12 -6.59 4.58
N MET A 107 -0.87 -5.34 4.16
CA MET A 107 0.43 -4.94 3.59
C MET A 107 1.59 -5.11 4.59
N LEU A 108 1.38 -4.77 5.86
CA LEU A 108 2.40 -4.92 6.90
C LEU A 108 2.77 -6.38 7.17
N SER A 109 1.77 -7.25 7.35
CA SER A 109 2.00 -8.69 7.56
C SER A 109 2.70 -9.33 6.37
N PHE A 110 2.32 -8.93 5.15
CA PHE A 110 2.92 -9.47 3.94
C PHE A 110 4.38 -9.02 3.75
N LEU A 111 4.72 -7.79 4.17
CA LEU A 111 6.11 -7.33 4.25
C LEU A 111 6.94 -8.19 5.21
N SER A 112 6.41 -8.55 6.38
CA SER A 112 7.11 -9.46 7.31
C SER A 112 7.36 -10.84 6.69
N ILE A 113 6.40 -11.39 5.92
CA ILE A 113 6.57 -12.66 5.20
C ILE A 113 7.70 -12.55 4.16
N HIS A 114 7.83 -11.41 3.47
CA HIS A 114 8.92 -11.16 2.54
C HIS A 114 10.30 -11.20 3.22
N PHE A 115 10.43 -10.62 4.41
CA PHE A 115 11.67 -10.70 5.19
C PHE A 115 11.96 -12.12 5.67
N PHE A 116 10.93 -12.84 6.12
CA PHE A 116 11.09 -14.22 6.53
C PHE A 116 11.50 -15.14 5.36
N TYR A 117 10.93 -14.93 4.17
CA TYR A 117 11.35 -15.60 2.95
C TYR A 117 12.82 -15.32 2.66
N ARG A 118 13.23 -14.05 2.72
CA ARG A 118 14.62 -13.65 2.45
C ARG A 118 15.58 -14.32 3.40
N TYR A 119 15.30 -14.25 4.69
CA TYR A 119 16.09 -14.91 5.72
C TYR A 119 16.22 -16.42 5.46
N THR A 120 15.10 -17.10 5.20
CA THR A 120 15.10 -18.54 4.90
C THR A 120 15.91 -18.86 3.63
N SER A 121 15.81 -18.02 2.59
CA SER A 121 16.50 -18.25 1.32
C SER A 121 18.04 -18.22 1.43
N VAL A 122 18.56 -17.51 2.43
CA VAL A 122 20.00 -17.38 2.66
C VAL A 122 20.49 -18.37 3.72
N THR A 123 19.70 -18.63 4.76
CA THR A 123 20.12 -19.47 5.90
C THR A 123 19.75 -20.94 5.79
N ALA A 124 18.66 -21.25 5.10
CA ALA A 124 18.06 -22.57 5.08
C ALA A 124 17.42 -22.90 3.71
N PRO A 125 18.21 -22.86 2.61
CA PRO A 125 17.69 -23.04 1.25
C PRO A 125 16.99 -24.39 1.05
N LEU A 126 17.41 -25.45 1.74
CA LEU A 126 16.77 -26.78 1.70
C LEU A 126 15.34 -26.76 2.25
N TYR A 127 15.08 -25.94 3.28
CA TYR A 127 13.75 -25.80 3.89
C TYR A 127 12.86 -24.79 3.15
N LEU A 128 13.42 -23.97 2.27
CA LEU A 128 12.69 -22.94 1.53
C LEU A 128 11.55 -23.55 0.68
N ALA A 129 11.83 -24.66 0.01
CA ALA A 129 10.84 -25.35 -0.81
C ALA A 129 9.67 -25.89 0.02
N SER A 130 9.93 -26.33 1.25
CA SER A 130 8.89 -26.78 2.18
C SER A 130 8.08 -25.60 2.75
N ARG A 131 8.76 -24.54 3.25
CA ARG A 131 8.12 -23.37 3.86
C ARG A 131 7.34 -22.47 2.89
N PHE A 132 7.73 -22.46 1.62
CA PHE A 132 7.08 -21.69 0.56
C PHE A 132 6.70 -22.59 -0.62
N SER A 133 6.07 -23.72 -0.29
CA SER A 133 5.41 -24.62 -1.25
C SER A 133 3.99 -24.15 -1.58
N SER A 134 3.35 -24.78 -2.57
CA SER A 134 1.93 -24.54 -2.86
C SER A 134 1.01 -24.88 -1.68
N LYS A 135 1.37 -25.85 -0.83
CA LYS A 135 0.60 -26.18 0.38
C LYS A 135 0.74 -25.09 1.44
N SER A 136 1.96 -24.57 1.63
CA SER A 136 2.23 -23.48 2.57
C SER A 136 1.63 -22.15 2.11
N PHE A 137 1.39 -21.95 0.81
CA PHE A 137 0.73 -20.75 0.30
C PHE A 137 -0.66 -20.54 0.93
N ILE A 138 -1.42 -21.62 1.15
CA ILE A 138 -2.72 -21.58 1.82
C ILE A 138 -2.55 -21.08 3.26
N PHE A 139 -1.56 -21.63 3.97
CA PHE A 139 -1.23 -21.21 5.34
C PHE A 139 -0.87 -19.72 5.42
N TRP A 140 0.02 -19.24 4.53
CA TRP A 140 0.39 -17.82 4.49
C TRP A 140 -0.78 -16.91 4.15
N THR A 141 -1.64 -17.33 3.23
CA THR A 141 -2.84 -16.58 2.86
C THR A 141 -3.80 -16.48 4.04
N LEU A 142 -4.05 -17.60 4.73
CA LEU A 142 -4.89 -17.63 5.93
C LEU A 142 -4.31 -16.74 7.03
N PHE A 143 -3.00 -16.80 7.27
CA PHE A 143 -2.33 -15.93 8.23
C PHE A 143 -2.56 -14.45 7.91
N VAL A 144 -2.36 -14.03 6.65
CA VAL A 144 -2.57 -12.64 6.22
C VAL A 144 -4.04 -12.21 6.38
N VAL A 145 -4.98 -13.08 6.01
CA VAL A 145 -6.42 -12.81 6.13
C VAL A 145 -6.85 -12.69 7.60
N VAL A 146 -6.39 -13.60 8.46
CA VAL A 146 -6.70 -13.55 9.90
C VAL A 146 -6.08 -12.31 10.54
N TYR A 147 -4.80 -12.03 10.25
CA TYR A 147 -4.10 -10.84 10.77
C TYR A 147 -4.81 -9.54 10.36
N SER A 148 -5.11 -9.39 9.07
CA SER A 148 -5.82 -8.20 8.55
C SER A 148 -7.28 -8.12 9.03
N GLY A 149 -7.93 -9.27 9.20
CA GLY A 149 -9.27 -9.38 9.76
C GLY A 149 -9.33 -8.92 11.21
N ILE A 150 -8.42 -9.39 12.07
CA ILE A 150 -8.35 -8.93 13.48
C ILE A 150 -8.16 -7.41 13.53
N PHE A 151 -7.26 -6.87 12.70
CA PHE A 151 -7.04 -5.43 12.65
C PHE A 151 -8.32 -4.67 12.25
N GLY A 152 -8.97 -5.01 11.14
CA GLY A 152 -10.18 -4.30 10.71
C GLY A 152 -11.39 -4.52 11.61
N CYS A 153 -11.58 -5.73 12.13
CA CYS A 153 -12.64 -6.03 13.10
C CYS A 153 -12.44 -5.21 14.38
N SER A 154 -11.21 -5.10 14.90
CA SER A 154 -10.95 -4.22 16.04
C SER A 154 -11.23 -2.75 15.72
N SER A 155 -10.86 -2.26 14.53
CA SER A 155 -11.22 -0.90 14.08
C SER A 155 -12.73 -0.68 14.01
N TYR A 156 -13.49 -1.64 13.48
CA TYR A 156 -14.93 -1.47 13.28
C TYR A 156 -15.73 -1.65 14.57
N PHE A 157 -15.51 -2.75 15.30
CA PHE A 157 -16.32 -3.09 16.47
C PHE A 157 -15.91 -2.35 17.74
N LEU A 158 -14.61 -2.04 17.92
CA LEU A 158 -14.11 -1.41 19.15
C LEU A 158 -13.88 0.10 18.99
N CYS A 159 -13.64 0.54 17.75
CA CYS A 159 -13.40 1.94 17.40
C CYS A 159 -14.48 2.52 16.46
N GLY A 160 -15.64 1.86 16.37
CA GLY A 160 -16.78 2.32 15.56
C GLY A 160 -17.45 3.60 16.07
N PRO A 161 -18.45 4.11 15.33
CA PRO A 161 -19.23 5.28 15.71
C PRO A 161 -19.98 5.07 17.03
N THR A 162 -20.05 6.11 17.86
CA THR A 162 -20.85 6.15 19.10
C THR A 162 -21.45 7.54 19.25
N GLU A 163 -22.51 7.67 20.04
CA GLU A 163 -23.17 8.97 20.26
C GLU A 163 -22.22 10.02 20.86
N SER A 164 -21.32 9.60 21.77
CA SER A 164 -20.31 10.48 22.35
C SER A 164 -19.32 11.01 21.30
N LYS A 165 -18.89 10.15 20.38
CA LYS A 165 -18.00 10.53 19.27
C LYS A 165 -18.71 11.43 18.27
N ASP A 166 -19.96 11.13 17.92
CA ASP A 166 -20.74 11.94 16.99
C ASP A 166 -20.89 13.39 17.49
N ARG A 167 -21.16 13.59 18.79
CA ARG A 167 -21.26 14.92 19.41
C ARG A 167 -19.94 15.70 19.39
N GLU A 168 -18.80 15.04 19.64
CA GLU A 168 -17.48 15.69 19.56
C GLU A 168 -17.14 16.07 18.11
N LEU A 169 -17.37 15.13 17.18
CA LEU A 169 -16.97 15.29 15.78
C LEU A 169 -17.83 16.26 15.00
N GLU A 170 -19.10 16.42 15.34
CA GLU A 170 -19.98 17.42 14.71
C GLU A 170 -19.35 18.82 14.75
N MET A 171 -18.94 19.27 15.94
CA MET A 171 -18.34 20.60 16.11
C MET A 171 -16.96 20.69 15.44
N GLU A 172 -16.10 19.69 15.63
CA GLU A 172 -14.75 19.69 15.04
C GLU A 172 -14.78 19.68 13.51
N PHE A 173 -15.66 18.88 12.90
CA PHE A 173 -15.75 18.74 11.44
C PHE A 173 -16.43 19.94 10.79
N GLN A 174 -17.42 20.52 11.45
CA GLN A 174 -18.04 21.76 10.97
C GLN A 174 -17.01 22.90 10.96
N ASN A 175 -16.22 23.03 12.03
CA ASN A 175 -15.21 24.09 12.16
C ASN A 175 -13.99 23.86 11.26
N SER A 176 -13.55 22.61 11.07
CA SER A 176 -12.35 22.30 10.30
C SER A 176 -12.62 22.18 8.80
N TYR A 177 -13.74 21.54 8.42
CA TYR A 177 -13.97 21.05 7.07
C TYR A 177 -15.28 21.53 6.42
N CYS A 178 -16.12 22.26 7.16
CA CYS A 178 -17.47 22.64 6.73
C CYS A 178 -18.38 21.42 6.44
N LEU A 179 -18.22 20.34 7.20
CA LEU A 179 -18.96 19.09 7.00
C LEU A 179 -20.00 18.88 8.09
N LYS A 180 -21.23 18.55 7.67
CA LYS A 180 -22.31 18.14 8.57
C LYS A 180 -22.25 16.64 8.89
N PRO A 181 -22.84 16.17 10.00
CA PRO A 181 -22.83 14.76 10.42
C PRO A 181 -23.34 13.75 9.38
N GLU A 182 -24.15 14.17 8.42
CA GLU A 182 -24.69 13.33 7.35
C GLU A 182 -23.74 13.18 6.16
N GLU A 183 -22.69 14.00 6.07
CA GLU A 183 -21.80 14.09 4.90
C GLU A 183 -20.54 13.24 5.04
N TYR A 184 -20.33 12.61 6.21
CA TYR A 184 -19.17 11.77 6.47
C TYR A 184 -19.52 10.46 7.20
N ALA A 185 -18.66 9.47 7.01
CA ALA A 185 -18.62 8.25 7.81
C ALA A 185 -17.21 8.05 8.36
N TYR A 186 -17.08 7.40 9.51
CA TYR A 186 -15.80 7.31 10.18
C TYR A 186 -15.63 6.02 10.98
N LEU A 187 -14.37 5.75 11.31
CA LEU A 187 -13.91 4.86 12.38
C LEU A 187 -12.76 5.55 13.10
N GLY A 188 -12.66 5.37 14.41
CA GLY A 188 -11.52 5.87 15.16
C GLY A 188 -11.72 5.77 16.66
N PRO A 189 -10.62 5.57 17.41
CA PRO A 189 -10.69 5.58 18.86
C PRO A 189 -10.98 6.98 19.38
N GLN A 190 -11.80 7.04 20.41
CA GLN A 190 -11.81 8.14 21.35
C GLN A 190 -11.18 7.57 22.62
N TYR A 191 -10.09 8.15 23.10
CA TYR A 191 -9.42 7.70 24.32
C TYR A 191 -10.21 8.15 25.55
N TYR A 192 -10.57 9.43 25.56
CA TYR A 192 -11.25 10.04 26.67
C TYR A 192 -12.49 10.80 26.21
N TYR A 193 -13.54 10.76 27.02
CA TYR A 193 -14.74 11.57 26.82
C TYR A 193 -15.13 12.23 28.14
N LYS A 194 -15.89 13.32 28.07
CA LYS A 194 -16.42 14.00 29.26
C LYS A 194 -17.81 13.45 29.54
N ASN A 195 -18.07 13.06 30.79
CA ASN A 195 -19.41 12.74 31.23
C ASN A 195 -20.28 14.00 31.21
N ALA A 196 -21.48 13.90 30.64
CA ALA A 196 -22.41 15.02 30.48
C ALA A 196 -22.95 15.54 31.83
N GLU A 197 -22.99 14.72 32.87
CA GLU A 197 -23.59 15.06 34.16
C GLU A 197 -22.63 15.76 35.12
N ASN A 198 -21.37 15.30 35.20
CA ASN A 198 -20.40 15.78 36.18
C ASN A 198 -19.12 16.39 35.53
N GLY A 199 -19.01 16.36 34.20
CA GLY A 199 -17.86 16.89 33.45
C GLY A 199 -16.56 16.07 33.62
N GLU A 200 -16.62 14.93 34.30
CA GLU A 200 -15.46 14.10 34.60
C GLU A 200 -14.92 13.42 33.33
N ARG A 201 -13.58 13.32 33.23
CA ARG A 201 -12.89 12.67 32.12
C ARG A 201 -12.91 11.15 32.31
N LEU A 202 -13.73 10.47 31.52
CA LEU A 202 -13.85 9.01 31.54
C LEU A 202 -13.05 8.36 30.42
N PHE A 203 -12.63 7.13 30.69
CA PHE A 203 -11.86 6.28 29.78
C PHE A 203 -12.79 5.46 28.88
N HIS A 204 -12.58 5.52 27.57
CA HIS A 204 -13.35 4.69 26.64
C HIS A 204 -12.65 3.34 26.41
N ALA A 205 -12.92 2.39 27.30
CA ALA A 205 -12.25 1.09 27.33
C ALA A 205 -12.23 0.32 26.00
N PRO A 206 -13.34 0.25 25.22
CA PRO A 206 -13.31 -0.46 23.94
C PRO A 206 -12.25 0.11 22.98
N SER A 207 -12.12 1.44 22.89
CA SER A 207 -11.16 2.06 21.97
C SER A 207 -9.71 1.82 22.40
N PHE A 208 -9.43 1.77 23.70
CA PHE A 208 -8.11 1.38 24.19
C PHE A 208 -7.76 -0.07 23.89
N ILE A 209 -8.71 -1.00 24.04
CA ILE A 209 -8.50 -2.40 23.66
C ILE A 209 -8.26 -2.49 22.14
N GLY A 210 -9.07 -1.79 21.34
CA GLY A 210 -8.92 -1.75 19.88
C GLY A 210 -7.55 -1.26 19.44
N ILE A 211 -7.10 -0.13 19.98
CA ILE A 211 -5.77 0.42 19.67
C ILE A 211 -4.65 -0.42 20.26
N GLY A 212 -4.83 -1.03 21.43
CA GLY A 212 -3.88 -1.97 22.00
C GLY A 212 -3.63 -3.16 21.06
N ILE A 213 -4.69 -3.74 20.51
CA ILE A 213 -4.61 -4.83 19.52
C ILE A 213 -3.86 -4.34 18.27
N GLN A 214 -4.27 -3.21 17.69
CA GLN A 214 -3.65 -2.68 16.46
C GLN A 214 -2.17 -2.35 16.65
N THR A 215 -1.83 -1.73 17.78
CA THR A 215 -0.46 -1.37 18.16
C THR A 215 0.40 -2.62 18.36
N PHE A 216 -0.12 -3.65 19.03
CA PHE A 216 0.57 -4.92 19.22
C PHE A 216 0.85 -5.60 17.87
N LEU A 217 -0.16 -5.66 16.99
CA LEU A 217 -0.01 -6.22 15.66
C LEU A 217 1.06 -5.47 14.85
N MET A 218 1.02 -4.13 14.80
CA MET A 218 2.01 -3.33 14.05
C MET A 218 3.42 -3.44 14.63
N SER A 219 3.55 -3.36 15.95
CA SER A 219 4.84 -3.41 16.63
C SER A 219 5.49 -4.78 16.48
N SER A 220 4.71 -5.86 16.60
CA SER A 220 5.22 -7.23 16.39
C SER A 220 5.74 -7.42 14.97
N THR A 221 5.01 -7.00 13.94
CA THR A 221 5.47 -7.12 12.54
C THR A 221 6.72 -6.29 12.26
N PHE A 222 6.82 -5.10 12.86
CA PHE A 222 7.99 -4.25 12.72
C PHE A 222 9.24 -4.88 13.36
N VAL A 223 9.10 -5.43 14.57
CA VAL A 223 10.17 -6.19 15.24
C VAL A 223 10.59 -7.40 14.40
N PHE A 224 9.65 -8.16 13.83
CA PHE A 224 9.96 -9.29 12.95
C PHE A 224 10.74 -8.86 11.71
N VAL A 225 10.35 -7.74 11.07
CA VAL A 225 11.06 -7.20 9.90
C VAL A 225 12.49 -6.81 10.26
N ILE A 226 12.70 -6.09 11.37
CA ILE A 226 14.05 -5.72 11.83
C ILE A 226 14.86 -6.96 12.17
N PHE A 227 14.29 -7.91 12.91
CA PHE A 227 14.97 -9.13 13.33
C PHE A 227 15.45 -9.94 12.12
N PHE A 228 14.56 -10.27 11.18
CA PHE A 228 14.94 -11.03 9.99
C PHE A 228 15.83 -10.22 9.04
N GLY A 229 15.66 -8.90 8.97
CA GLY A 229 16.55 -8.01 8.24
C GLY A 229 17.98 -8.07 8.76
N CYS A 230 18.18 -7.85 10.06
CA CYS A 230 19.48 -7.92 10.72
C CYS A 230 20.11 -9.31 10.57
N ARG A 231 19.35 -10.39 10.81
CA ARG A 231 19.87 -11.76 10.65
C ARG A 231 20.28 -12.07 9.21
N THR A 232 19.49 -11.62 8.23
CA THR A 232 19.84 -11.79 6.81
C THR A 232 21.11 -11.02 6.46
N TYR A 233 21.27 -9.80 6.97
CA TYR A 233 22.47 -8.99 6.77
C TYR A 233 23.72 -9.66 7.33
N SER A 234 23.66 -10.17 8.58
CA SER A 234 24.78 -10.87 9.20
C SER A 234 25.26 -12.05 8.35
N VAL A 235 24.35 -12.89 7.86
CA VAL A 235 24.70 -14.06 7.06
C VAL A 235 25.22 -13.69 5.67
N LEU A 236 24.70 -12.62 5.06
CA LEU A 236 25.23 -12.12 3.78
C LEU A 236 26.63 -11.50 3.92
N LYS A 237 26.98 -10.98 5.11
CA LYS A 237 28.31 -10.45 5.42
C LYS A 237 29.32 -11.58 5.65
N GLU A 238 28.91 -12.70 6.22
CA GLU A 238 29.76 -13.87 6.39
C GLU A 238 30.19 -14.47 5.04
N ASN A 239 31.43 -14.95 4.94
CA ASN A 239 32.03 -15.42 3.69
C ASN A 239 31.46 -16.76 3.18
N GLY A 240 30.50 -17.37 3.89
CA GLY A 240 30.05 -18.76 3.70
C GLY A 240 29.07 -19.05 2.54
N LEU A 241 28.65 -18.07 1.74
CA LEU A 241 27.82 -18.34 0.54
C LEU A 241 28.69 -18.80 -0.63
N THR A 242 28.75 -20.11 -0.84
CA THR A 242 29.64 -20.86 -1.74
C THR A 242 29.44 -20.64 -3.25
N CYS A 243 28.60 -19.69 -3.69
CA CYS A 243 28.41 -19.40 -5.12
C CYS A 243 28.34 -17.88 -5.36
N TYR A 244 29.39 -17.30 -5.95
CA TYR A 244 29.51 -15.86 -6.24
C TYR A 244 28.31 -15.29 -7.02
N ALA A 245 27.79 -16.03 -8.02
CA ALA A 245 26.65 -15.59 -8.83
C ALA A 245 25.32 -15.56 -8.05
N SER A 246 25.10 -16.54 -7.17
CA SER A 246 23.94 -16.56 -6.27
C SER A 246 24.07 -15.48 -5.18
N LYS A 247 25.28 -15.29 -4.63
CA LYS A 247 25.56 -14.29 -3.59
C LYS A 247 25.28 -12.87 -4.07
N GLU A 248 25.72 -12.49 -5.27
CA GLU A 248 25.49 -11.15 -5.81
C GLU A 248 23.99 -10.88 -6.06
N LEU A 249 23.26 -11.85 -6.59
CA LEU A 249 21.81 -11.73 -6.78
C LEU A 249 21.09 -11.60 -5.43
N GLN A 250 21.44 -12.43 -4.45
CA GLN A 250 20.86 -12.38 -3.11
C GLN A 250 21.13 -11.03 -2.44
N LYS A 251 22.35 -10.50 -2.56
CA LYS A 251 22.73 -9.17 -2.05
C LYS A 251 21.95 -8.04 -2.71
N GLN A 252 21.80 -8.08 -4.04
CA GLN A 252 21.00 -7.09 -4.78
C GLN A 252 19.55 -7.09 -4.35
N LEU A 253 18.95 -8.26 -4.24
CA LEU A 253 17.55 -8.36 -3.85
C LEU A 253 17.32 -8.03 -2.37
N PHE A 254 18.28 -8.33 -1.49
CA PHE A 254 18.23 -7.92 -0.09
C PHE A 254 18.37 -6.39 0.06
N LYS A 255 19.32 -5.77 -0.66
CA LYS A 255 19.43 -4.30 -0.71
C LYS A 255 18.14 -3.65 -1.21
N THR A 256 17.53 -4.23 -2.26
CA THR A 256 16.23 -3.77 -2.76
C THR A 256 15.17 -3.86 -1.68
N LEU A 257 15.09 -4.99 -0.96
CA LEU A 257 14.11 -5.19 0.11
C LEU A 257 14.31 -4.21 1.27
N ILE A 258 15.55 -3.87 1.66
CA ILE A 258 15.82 -2.83 2.66
C ILE A 258 15.26 -1.48 2.19
N ILE A 259 15.52 -1.08 0.93
CA ILE A 259 15.02 0.18 0.39
C ILE A 259 13.48 0.17 0.37
N GLN A 260 12.86 -0.94 -0.05
CA GLN A 260 11.42 -1.16 0.01
C GLN A 260 10.84 -1.20 1.42
N THR A 261 11.67 -1.28 2.46
CA THR A 261 11.20 -1.25 3.85
C THR A 261 11.25 0.15 4.43
N ILE A 262 12.21 0.94 3.98
CA ILE A 262 12.31 2.36 4.35
C ILE A 262 11.03 3.10 3.90
N ILE A 263 10.48 2.77 2.73
CA ILE A 263 9.25 3.40 2.23
C ILE A 263 8.06 3.18 3.18
N PRO A 264 7.56 1.96 3.46
CA PRO A 264 6.47 1.76 4.40
C PRO A 264 6.82 2.21 5.82
N THR A 265 8.10 2.22 6.21
CA THR A 265 8.50 2.80 7.50
C THR A 265 8.17 4.29 7.59
N ILE A 266 8.50 5.06 6.56
CA ILE A 266 8.28 6.51 6.49
C ILE A 266 6.82 6.85 6.16
N PHE A 267 6.19 6.10 5.25
CA PHE A 267 4.87 6.44 4.69
C PHE A 267 3.70 5.75 5.39
N MET A 268 3.94 4.69 6.17
CA MET A 268 2.90 3.94 6.88
C MET A 268 3.18 3.88 8.39
N TYR A 269 4.26 3.22 8.82
CA TYR A 269 4.54 2.99 10.25
C TYR A 269 4.67 4.29 11.04
N LEU A 270 5.54 5.21 10.59
CA LEU A 270 5.77 6.46 11.31
C LEU A 270 4.49 7.32 11.42
N PRO A 271 3.76 7.62 10.31
CA PRO A 271 2.49 8.33 10.38
C PRO A 271 1.44 7.61 11.27
N GLY A 272 1.33 6.29 11.15
CA GLY A 272 0.41 5.49 11.96
C GLY A 272 0.73 5.54 13.45
N SER A 273 2.00 5.40 13.84
CA SER A 273 2.44 5.50 15.24
C SER A 273 2.18 6.90 15.79
N ILE A 274 2.49 7.95 15.04
CA ILE A 274 2.20 9.34 15.43
C ILE A 274 0.70 9.51 15.68
N MET A 275 -0.13 9.04 14.74
CA MET A 275 -1.58 9.09 14.84
C MET A 275 -2.13 8.33 16.07
N PHE A 276 -1.54 7.19 16.42
CA PHE A 276 -1.96 6.39 17.56
C PHE A 276 -1.58 7.04 18.90
N TYR A 277 -0.32 7.47 19.04
CA TYR A 277 0.21 7.87 20.35
C TYR A 277 -0.03 9.33 20.71
N LEU A 278 0.04 10.27 19.76
CA LEU A 278 -0.09 11.70 20.09
C LEU A 278 -1.40 12.07 20.81
N PRO A 279 -2.58 11.59 20.38
CA PRO A 279 -3.83 11.92 21.07
C PRO A 279 -3.93 11.23 22.44
N MET A 280 -3.14 10.20 22.75
CA MET A 280 -3.10 9.63 24.10
C MET A 280 -2.50 10.62 25.11
N PHE A 281 -1.59 11.48 24.65
CA PHE A 281 -0.92 12.51 25.45
C PHE A 281 -1.57 13.90 25.33
N GLY A 282 -2.72 14.03 24.65
CA GLY A 282 -3.38 15.33 24.46
C GLY A 282 -2.76 16.20 23.37
N VAL A 283 -1.87 15.67 22.52
CA VAL A 283 -1.15 16.47 21.53
C VAL A 283 -1.90 16.48 20.19
N LYS A 284 -2.44 17.64 19.81
CA LYS A 284 -3.11 17.86 18.52
C LYS A 284 -2.10 18.31 17.45
N ILE A 285 -2.01 17.60 16.31
CA ILE A 285 -1.20 18.02 15.15
C ILE A 285 -2.00 17.89 13.84
N GLU A 286 -2.68 18.98 13.48
CA GLU A 286 -3.54 19.05 12.28
C GLU A 286 -2.75 18.90 10.98
N THR A 287 -1.57 19.52 10.87
CA THR A 287 -0.73 19.46 9.66
C THR A 287 -0.32 18.02 9.33
N MET A 288 0.04 17.23 10.36
CA MET A 288 0.41 15.84 10.17
C MET A 288 -0.80 15.02 9.76
N ALA A 289 -1.95 15.18 10.43
CA ALA A 289 -3.20 14.50 10.08
C ALA A 289 -3.56 14.67 8.59
N ASN A 290 -3.47 15.89 8.07
CA ASN A 290 -3.75 16.19 6.65
C ASN A 290 -2.74 15.56 5.67
N SER A 291 -1.51 15.26 6.11
CA SER A 291 -0.47 14.65 5.27
C SER A 291 -0.56 13.12 5.19
N ILE A 292 -1.15 12.46 6.21
CA ILE A 292 -1.22 10.98 6.28
C ILE A 292 -1.93 10.38 5.05
N PRO A 293 -3.13 10.85 4.63
CA PRO A 293 -3.80 10.32 3.45
C PRO A 293 -2.94 10.39 2.18
N VAL A 294 -2.17 11.47 2.02
CA VAL A 294 -1.29 11.68 0.86
C VAL A 294 -0.14 10.67 0.87
N PHE A 295 0.52 10.47 2.02
CA PHE A 295 1.59 9.49 2.13
C PHE A 295 1.10 8.08 1.84
N VAL A 296 -0.04 7.73 2.42
CA VAL A 296 -0.61 6.40 2.29
C VAL A 296 -1.13 6.12 0.87
N ALA A 297 -1.60 7.15 0.15
CA ALA A 297 -1.99 7.05 -1.25
C ALA A 297 -0.81 6.83 -2.22
N ILE A 298 0.36 7.42 -1.93
CA ILE A 298 1.53 7.39 -2.81
C ILE A 298 2.39 6.13 -2.59
N TYR A 299 2.46 5.63 -1.36
CA TYR A 299 3.27 4.47 -0.97
C TYR A 299 3.18 3.27 -1.96
N PRO A 300 1.98 2.81 -2.37
CA PRO A 300 1.85 1.60 -3.20
C PRO A 300 2.46 1.72 -4.59
N CYS A 301 2.67 2.95 -5.07
CA CYS A 301 3.35 3.23 -6.35
C CYS A 301 4.88 3.16 -6.20
N LEU A 302 5.43 3.63 -5.07
CA LEU A 302 6.89 3.67 -4.87
C LEU A 302 7.49 2.27 -4.78
N GLU A 303 6.77 1.33 -4.18
CA GLU A 303 7.19 -0.06 -4.01
C GLU A 303 7.60 -0.77 -5.32
N PRO A 304 6.71 -0.86 -6.34
CA PRO A 304 7.07 -1.48 -7.61
C PRO A 304 8.13 -0.68 -8.38
N LEU A 305 8.16 0.65 -8.24
CA LEU A 305 9.18 1.48 -8.89
C LEU A 305 10.58 1.17 -8.34
N VAL A 306 10.73 1.05 -7.02
CA VAL A 306 12.00 0.66 -6.41
C VAL A 306 12.41 -0.74 -6.86
N ALA A 307 11.48 -1.71 -6.92
CA ALA A 307 11.79 -3.04 -7.45
C ALA A 307 12.31 -2.99 -8.89
N ILE A 308 11.66 -2.22 -9.77
CA ILE A 308 12.08 -2.07 -11.18
C ILE A 308 13.46 -1.40 -11.27
N MET A 309 13.71 -0.34 -10.50
CA MET A 309 14.94 0.44 -10.58
C MET A 309 16.15 -0.28 -9.95
N CYS A 310 15.97 -0.97 -8.83
CA CYS A 310 17.05 -1.59 -8.08
C CYS A 310 17.43 -2.99 -8.59
N ILE A 311 16.49 -3.72 -9.20
CA ILE A 311 16.76 -5.07 -9.73
C ILE A 311 17.22 -4.95 -11.18
N LYS A 312 18.54 -5.08 -11.41
CA LYS A 312 19.18 -4.89 -12.73
C LYS A 312 18.45 -5.61 -13.87
N SER A 313 18.05 -6.86 -13.65
CA SER A 313 17.39 -7.69 -14.65
C SER A 313 15.98 -7.22 -15.01
N LEU A 314 15.28 -6.54 -14.09
CA LEU A 314 13.97 -5.91 -14.32
C LEU A 314 14.13 -4.52 -14.96
N LYS A 315 15.12 -3.73 -14.50
CA LYS A 315 15.48 -2.44 -15.09
C LYS A 315 15.77 -2.54 -16.58
N LEU A 316 16.68 -3.44 -16.96
CA LEU A 316 17.04 -3.65 -18.37
C LEU A 316 15.84 -4.05 -19.23
N ARG A 317 14.93 -4.87 -18.67
CA ARG A 317 13.77 -5.37 -19.42
C ARG A 317 12.68 -4.32 -19.61
N SER A 318 12.38 -3.54 -18.56
CA SER A 318 11.44 -2.43 -18.65
C SER A 318 11.92 -1.40 -19.67
N SER A 319 13.21 -1.01 -19.63
CA SER A 319 13.82 -0.15 -20.65
C SER A 319 13.74 -0.74 -22.05
N ASN A 320 14.08 -2.02 -22.25
CA ASN A 320 14.03 -2.65 -23.57
C ASN A 320 12.60 -2.77 -24.14
N LYS A 321 11.58 -3.09 -23.32
CA LYS A 321 10.18 -3.11 -23.80
C LYS A 321 9.70 -1.70 -24.16
N MET A 322 10.05 -0.70 -23.36
CA MET A 322 9.70 0.70 -23.61
C MET A 322 10.37 1.23 -24.89
N CYS A 323 11.65 0.89 -25.12
CA CYS A 323 12.39 1.22 -26.34
C CYS A 323 11.92 0.44 -27.58
N CYS A 324 11.64 -0.87 -27.47
CA CYS A 324 11.15 -1.67 -28.59
C CYS A 324 9.72 -1.28 -29.00
N SER A 325 8.86 -0.90 -28.06
CA SER A 325 7.56 -0.27 -28.34
C SER A 325 7.72 1.02 -29.13
N ARG A 326 8.68 1.88 -28.72
CA ARG A 326 8.99 3.14 -29.41
C ARG A 326 9.55 2.92 -30.82
N ASN A 327 10.46 1.95 -31.00
CA ASN A 327 11.01 1.60 -32.32
C ASN A 327 10.00 0.89 -33.23
N ARG A 328 9.09 0.07 -32.68
CA ARG A 328 8.01 -0.56 -33.45
C ARG A 328 6.97 0.48 -33.90
N ARG A 329 6.59 1.42 -33.03
CA ARG A 329 5.72 2.55 -33.41
C ARG A 329 6.38 3.45 -34.47
N ARG A 330 7.69 3.69 -34.37
CA ARG A 330 8.45 4.41 -35.41
C ARG A 330 8.46 3.66 -36.75
N LYS A 331 8.67 2.34 -36.74
CA LYS A 331 8.60 1.51 -37.96
C LYS A 331 7.21 1.48 -38.59
N VAL A 332 6.14 1.39 -37.78
CA VAL A 332 4.76 1.43 -38.29
C VAL A 332 4.40 2.83 -38.82
N GLY A 333 4.85 3.90 -38.17
CA GLY A 333 4.67 5.27 -38.67
C GLY A 333 5.41 5.53 -39.99
N VAL A 334 6.63 4.99 -40.15
CA VAL A 334 7.38 5.05 -41.42
C VAL A 334 6.70 4.20 -42.51
N LEU A 335 6.20 3.00 -42.18
CA LEU A 335 5.47 2.14 -43.12
C LEU A 335 4.14 2.74 -43.58
N ALA A 336 3.41 3.42 -42.69
CA ALA A 336 2.17 4.14 -43.01
C ALA A 336 2.43 5.39 -43.87
N ALA A 337 3.52 6.12 -43.59
CA ALA A 337 3.95 7.25 -44.42
C ALA A 337 4.45 6.80 -45.81
N SER A 338 5.10 5.62 -45.91
CA SER A 338 5.55 5.08 -47.21
C SER A 338 4.42 4.48 -48.05
N THR A 339 3.34 3.98 -47.43
CA THR A 339 2.15 3.50 -48.16
C THR A 339 1.30 4.64 -48.72
N SER A 340 1.37 5.84 -48.14
CA SER A 340 0.74 7.05 -48.70
C SER A 340 1.40 7.53 -50.00
N ASN A 341 2.69 7.25 -50.20
CA ASN A 341 3.46 7.77 -51.34
C ASN A 341 3.64 6.77 -52.49
N SER A 342 3.10 5.55 -52.39
CA SER A 342 3.33 4.46 -53.36
C SER A 342 2.11 4.06 -54.19
N VAL A 343 1.00 4.81 -54.13
CA VAL A 343 -0.23 4.50 -54.91
C VAL A 343 -0.34 5.30 -56.22
N ALA A 344 0.67 6.09 -56.59
CA ALA A 344 0.70 6.78 -57.88
C ALA A 344 1.72 6.13 -58.83
N PHE A 345 1.39 4.98 -59.41
CA PHE A 345 1.78 4.66 -60.80
C PHE A 345 0.94 3.48 -61.31
N SER A 346 -0.05 3.81 -62.14
CA SER A 346 -0.93 2.90 -62.84
C SER A 346 -0.31 2.40 -64.15
N MET A 347 -0.53 1.12 -64.42
CA MET A 347 -0.82 0.47 -65.71
C MET A 347 0.19 0.57 -66.87
N GLN A 348 0.69 -0.60 -67.30
CA GLN A 348 0.53 -1.02 -68.69
C GLN A 348 0.52 -2.56 -68.81
N GLU A 349 -0.42 -3.01 -69.64
CA GLU A 349 -0.86 -4.39 -69.92
C GLU A 349 0.23 -5.26 -70.55
N PHE A 350 0.17 -6.58 -70.34
CA PHE A 350 0.56 -7.56 -71.36
C PHE A 350 -0.31 -8.82 -71.26
N THR A 351 -1.15 -8.97 -72.27
CA THR A 351 -1.97 -10.13 -72.58
C THR A 351 -1.13 -11.29 -73.13
N VAL A 352 -1.38 -12.49 -72.61
CA VAL A 352 -0.98 -13.82 -73.13
C VAL A 352 -1.87 -14.16 -74.34
N PRO A 353 -1.37 -14.80 -75.42
CA PRO A 353 -1.45 -16.28 -75.60
C PRO A 353 -0.23 -16.84 -76.37
N SER A 354 0.13 -18.13 -76.41
CA SER A 354 -0.44 -19.43 -76.05
C SER A 354 0.71 -20.43 -75.95
#